data_AF-A0A0G0H9C1-F1
#
_entry.id   AF-A0A0G0H9C1-F1
#
_cell.length_a   1.000
_cell.length_b   1.000
_cell.length_c   1.000
_cell.angle_alpha   90.00
_cell.angle_beta   90.00
_cell.angle_gamma   90.00
#
_symmetry.space_group_name_H-M   'P 1'
#
loop_
_entity.id
_entity.type
_entity.pdbx_description
1 polymer ?
#
loop_
_entity_poly.entity_id
_entity_poly.type
_entity_poly.pdbx_seq_one_letter_code
_entity_poly.pdbx_strand_id
1 'polypeptide(L)'
;MGYTKEAIKGVSWLGAFRLFARVLSFLRTIIVARILSPAQFGVYGIAALALSLIEILTETGINVFLVQNKDNIGKYISTAWVVSIIRGILISFLIFSSSFFVAEFFKNPDTLALLMLVSVVPLIRGFINPSVAKFQKGLQFHKEFYYRSGIFLIETIAAIVLIVVMKNPIALIYSLIAGAIFEVIISLFLIKPMPIIEFNKKIFKKIISRGKWITGAGIFSYLFQNADNAVVGKMLGTGALGIYDMAYSISTLPLNEISDIVARVTFPVYVKMSDDKKRLRRAYVRTILLTVGMVSPILLLFLLFPEQLILLFLGENWIQAADVLRVLAIFAMFSVLGSPSGAVFYAVKKQKYLTVISIISFAVMIISIFPLINKFGIIGAGIAEILGSLAALPFMFFYLIKILR
;
A
#
# COMPACT_ATOMS: atom_id res chain seq x y z
N MET A 1 -32.43 -3.22 17.59
CA MET A 1 -32.39 -4.23 16.51
C MET A 1 -31.80 -3.56 15.26
N GLY A 2 -30.72 -4.05 14.64
CA GLY A 2 -30.29 -3.54 13.32
C GLY A 2 -28.79 -3.62 12.95
N TYR A 3 -27.87 -3.44 13.90
CA TYR A 3 -26.45 -3.26 13.57
C TYR A 3 -25.78 -4.46 12.87
N THR A 4 -26.22 -5.69 13.13
CA THR A 4 -25.65 -6.90 12.52
C THR A 4 -25.97 -7.03 11.03
N LYS A 5 -27.19 -6.69 10.59
CA LYS A 5 -27.56 -6.74 9.16
C LYS A 5 -26.86 -5.64 8.37
N GLU A 6 -26.79 -4.42 8.92
CA GLU A 6 -26.06 -3.31 8.29
C GLU A 6 -24.55 -3.57 8.25
N ALA A 7 -23.98 -4.16 9.29
CA ALA A 7 -22.57 -4.55 9.31
C ALA A 7 -22.26 -5.64 8.27
N ILE A 8 -23.10 -6.68 8.16
CA ILE A 8 -22.92 -7.75 7.15
C ILE A 8 -23.04 -7.18 5.73
N LYS A 9 -24.03 -6.33 5.47
CA LYS A 9 -24.18 -5.63 4.18
C LYS A 9 -22.99 -4.69 3.91
N GLY A 10 -22.45 -4.05 4.95
CA GLY A 10 -21.24 -3.23 4.86
C GLY A 10 -20.01 -4.04 4.46
N VAL A 11 -19.82 -5.21 5.07
CA VAL A 11 -18.74 -6.13 4.74
C VAL A 11 -18.85 -6.64 3.30
N SER A 12 -20.06 -6.95 2.82
CA SER A 12 -20.24 -7.38 1.42
C SER A 12 -19.91 -6.26 0.43
N TRP A 13 -20.27 -5.02 0.71
CA TRP A 13 -19.90 -3.87 -0.12
C TRP A 13 -18.39 -3.62 -0.15
N LEU A 14 -17.73 -3.71 1.01
CA LEU A 14 -16.27 -3.56 1.08
C LEU A 14 -15.54 -4.71 0.37
N GLY A 15 -16.04 -5.94 0.48
CA GLY A 15 -15.53 -7.09 -0.25
C GLY A 15 -15.69 -6.91 -1.77
N ALA A 16 -16.87 -6.49 -2.22
CA ALA A 16 -17.13 -6.18 -3.63
C ALA A 16 -16.22 -5.06 -4.14
N PHE A 17 -16.03 -3.98 -3.37
CA PHE A 17 -15.12 -2.89 -3.73
C PHE A 17 -13.70 -3.40 -3.95
N ARG A 18 -13.18 -4.19 -3.02
CA ARG A 18 -11.81 -4.71 -3.11
C ARG A 18 -11.63 -5.64 -4.29
N LEU A 19 -12.57 -6.56 -4.50
CA LEU A 19 -12.51 -7.47 -5.63
C LEU A 19 -12.55 -6.69 -6.95
N PHE A 20 -13.47 -5.73 -7.06
CA PHE A 20 -13.59 -4.85 -8.21
C PHE A 20 -12.29 -4.06 -8.46
N ALA A 21 -11.79 -3.37 -7.44
CA ALA A 21 -10.56 -2.60 -7.51
C ALA A 21 -9.37 -3.49 -7.86
N ARG A 22 -9.25 -4.69 -7.28
CA ARG A 22 -8.12 -5.60 -7.54
C ARG A 22 -8.14 -6.15 -8.95
N VAL A 23 -9.28 -6.61 -9.44
CA VAL A 23 -9.44 -7.09 -10.83
C VAL A 23 -9.10 -5.97 -11.80
N LEU A 24 -9.66 -4.78 -11.58
CA LEU A 24 -9.44 -3.64 -12.47
C LEU A 24 -7.99 -3.11 -12.38
N SER A 25 -7.37 -3.09 -11.20
CA SER A 25 -5.93 -2.82 -11.02
C SER A 25 -5.08 -3.82 -11.81
N PHE A 26 -5.36 -5.12 -11.69
CA PHE A 26 -4.59 -6.16 -12.36
C PHE A 26 -4.69 -6.03 -13.89
N LEU A 27 -5.90 -5.80 -14.42
CA LEU A 27 -6.12 -5.55 -15.84
C LEU A 27 -5.40 -4.27 -16.31
N ARG A 28 -5.49 -3.17 -15.53
CA ARG A 28 -4.77 -1.93 -15.82
C ARG A 28 -3.27 -2.18 -15.89
N THR A 29 -2.70 -2.89 -14.91
CA THR A 29 -1.27 -3.22 -14.88
C THR A 29 -0.85 -4.03 -16.09
N ILE A 30 -1.62 -5.06 -16.49
CA ILE A 30 -1.33 -5.85 -17.70
C ILE A 30 -1.31 -4.97 -18.95
N ILE A 31 -2.33 -4.13 -19.15
CA ILE A 31 -2.44 -3.27 -20.33
C ILE A 31 -1.27 -2.28 -20.37
N VAL A 32 -0.97 -1.63 -19.24
CA VAL A 32 0.12 -0.66 -19.12
C VAL A 32 1.48 -1.34 -19.32
N ALA A 33 1.72 -2.49 -18.71
CA ALA A 33 2.97 -3.23 -18.82
C ALA A 33 3.22 -3.73 -20.26
N ARG A 34 2.18 -4.08 -21.02
CA ARG A 34 2.35 -4.46 -22.43
C ARG A 34 2.72 -3.30 -23.34
N ILE A 35 2.48 -2.06 -22.94
CA ILE A 35 2.78 -0.85 -23.73
C ILE A 35 4.10 -0.22 -23.28
N LEU A 36 4.34 -0.15 -21.97
CA LEU A 36 5.55 0.46 -21.41
C LEU A 36 6.68 -0.54 -21.28
N SER A 37 7.90 -0.07 -21.53
CA SER A 37 9.10 -0.83 -21.17
C SER A 37 9.30 -0.85 -19.65
N PRO A 38 10.06 -1.82 -19.10
CA PRO A 38 10.37 -1.85 -17.68
C PRO A 38 11.07 -0.57 -17.19
N ALA A 39 11.93 0.04 -18.02
CA ALA A 39 12.60 1.30 -17.67
C ALA A 39 11.61 2.46 -17.51
N GLN A 40 10.64 2.59 -18.42
CA GLN A 40 9.59 3.61 -18.32
C GLN A 40 8.70 3.39 -17.09
N PHE A 41 8.36 2.13 -16.80
CA PHE A 41 7.62 1.77 -15.59
C PHE A 41 8.43 2.10 -14.32
N GLY A 42 9.74 1.86 -14.32
CA GLY A 42 10.62 2.21 -13.21
C GLY A 42 10.73 3.72 -12.96
N VAL A 43 10.72 4.55 -14.01
CA VAL A 43 10.67 6.02 -13.86
C VAL A 43 9.37 6.46 -13.19
N TYR A 44 8.23 5.87 -13.60
CA TYR A 44 6.95 6.08 -12.91
C TYR A 44 7.00 5.59 -11.46
N GLY A 45 7.63 4.42 -11.21
CA GLY A 45 7.86 3.87 -9.88
C GLY A 45 8.59 4.85 -8.96
N ILE A 46 9.66 5.50 -9.43
CA ILE A 46 10.37 6.53 -8.65
C ILE A 46 9.45 7.69 -8.28
N ALA A 47 8.66 8.20 -9.22
CA ALA A 47 7.72 9.28 -8.96
C ALA A 47 6.63 8.86 -7.94
N ALA A 48 6.11 7.64 -8.05
CA ALA A 48 5.13 7.08 -7.13
C ALA A 48 5.72 6.85 -5.72
N LEU A 49 6.98 6.40 -5.64
CA LEU A 49 7.72 6.26 -4.39
C LEU A 49 7.90 7.62 -3.71
N ALA A 50 8.41 8.62 -4.43
CA ALA A 50 8.59 9.97 -3.89
C ALA A 50 7.25 10.57 -3.41
N LEU A 51 6.19 10.46 -4.20
CA LEU A 51 4.85 10.92 -3.80
C LEU A 51 4.39 10.23 -2.51
N SER A 52 4.46 8.89 -2.46
CA SER A 52 3.99 8.10 -1.31
C SER A 52 4.78 8.40 -0.03
N LEU A 53 6.10 8.56 -0.15
CA LEU A 53 6.96 8.91 0.98
C LEU A 53 6.57 10.26 1.59
N ILE A 54 6.43 11.31 0.77
CA ILE A 54 6.07 12.65 1.26
C ILE A 54 4.62 12.69 1.78
N GLU A 55 3.68 11.97 1.14
CA GLU A 55 2.31 11.81 1.66
C GLU A 55 2.33 11.18 3.07
N ILE A 56 3.12 10.12 3.28
CA ILE A 56 3.21 9.43 4.58
C ILE A 56 3.91 10.28 5.64
N LEU A 57 4.99 10.98 5.28
CA LEU A 57 5.72 11.89 6.19
C LEU A 57 4.85 13.06 6.67
N THR A 58 3.83 13.43 5.91
CA THR A 58 2.91 14.53 6.21
C THR A 58 1.54 14.07 6.67
N GLU A 59 1.33 12.77 6.94
CA GLU A 59 0.03 12.23 7.35
C GLU A 59 -0.47 12.90 8.64
N THR A 60 -1.66 13.49 8.59
CA THR A 60 -2.21 14.32 9.68
C THR A 60 -3.21 13.58 10.55
N GLY A 61 -3.66 12.39 10.14
CA GLY A 61 -4.66 11.60 10.87
C GLY A 61 -6.08 12.18 10.78
N ILE A 62 -6.35 13.12 9.87
CA ILE A 62 -7.65 13.78 9.71
C ILE A 62 -8.78 12.76 9.56
N ASN A 63 -8.64 11.81 8.63
CA ASN A 63 -9.67 10.81 8.37
C ASN A 63 -9.95 9.94 9.61
N VAL A 64 -8.90 9.51 10.31
CA VAL A 64 -9.02 8.73 11.55
C VAL A 64 -9.70 9.55 12.65
N PHE A 65 -9.30 10.81 12.83
CA PHE A 65 -9.92 11.72 13.79
C PHE A 65 -11.41 11.93 13.51
N LEU A 66 -11.78 12.21 12.26
CA LEU A 66 -13.16 12.47 11.86
C LEU A 66 -14.08 11.27 12.07
N VAL A 67 -13.59 10.05 11.77
CA VAL A 67 -14.32 8.80 11.98
C VAL A 67 -14.47 8.45 13.46
N GLN A 68 -13.41 8.62 14.26
CA GLN A 68 -13.41 8.24 15.69
C GLN A 68 -14.10 9.24 16.62
N ASN A 69 -14.17 10.51 16.23
CA ASN A 69 -14.74 11.53 17.10
C ASN A 69 -16.26 11.33 17.27
N LYS A 70 -16.78 11.38 18.50
CA LYS A 70 -18.21 11.17 18.79
C LYS A 70 -19.08 12.37 18.41
N ASP A 71 -18.50 13.56 18.40
CA ASP A 71 -19.21 14.79 18.08
C ASP A 71 -19.73 14.84 16.64
N ASN A 72 -20.65 15.77 16.37
CA ASN A 72 -21.07 16.06 14.99
C ASN A 72 -19.85 16.47 14.16
N ILE A 73 -19.59 15.67 13.11
CA ILE A 73 -18.43 15.83 12.23
C ILE A 73 -18.40 17.21 11.55
N GLY A 74 -19.57 17.82 11.30
CA GLY A 74 -19.70 19.12 10.64
C GLY A 74 -18.89 20.23 11.30
N LYS A 75 -18.72 20.18 12.63
CA LYS A 75 -17.91 21.13 13.40
C LYS A 75 -16.42 21.11 13.01
N TYR A 76 -15.95 20.01 12.44
CA TYR A 76 -14.53 19.77 12.15
C TYR A 76 -14.20 19.87 10.66
N ILE A 77 -15.21 19.85 9.78
CA ILE A 77 -15.04 19.73 8.32
C ILE A 77 -14.27 20.92 7.75
N SER A 78 -14.65 22.17 8.06
CA SER A 78 -14.01 23.37 7.52
C SER A 78 -12.52 23.45 7.90
N THR A 79 -12.19 23.23 9.17
CA THR A 79 -10.78 23.24 9.61
C THR A 79 -10.02 22.04 9.04
N ALA A 80 -10.61 20.85 8.96
CA ALA A 80 -9.98 19.70 8.32
C ALA A 80 -9.67 19.94 6.84
N TRP A 81 -10.55 20.67 6.14
CA TRP A 81 -10.36 21.02 4.74
C TRP A 81 -9.22 22.01 4.54
N VAL A 82 -9.17 23.08 5.34
CA VAL A 82 -8.04 24.03 5.33
C VAL A 82 -6.71 23.32 5.61
N VAL A 83 -6.68 22.40 6.57
CA VAL A 83 -5.46 21.61 6.84
C VAL A 83 -5.10 20.70 5.66
N SER A 84 -6.09 20.12 4.98
CA SER A 84 -5.85 19.28 3.79
C SER A 84 -5.29 20.08 2.63
N ILE A 85 -5.78 21.31 2.40
CA ILE A 85 -5.25 22.23 1.39
C ILE A 85 -3.81 22.61 1.71
N ILE A 86 -3.54 23.04 2.95
CA ILE A 86 -2.17 23.42 3.38
C ILE A 86 -1.23 22.21 3.25
N ARG A 87 -1.67 21.01 3.62
CA ARG A 87 -0.90 19.78 3.44
C ARG A 87 -0.65 19.50 1.96
N GLY A 88 -1.65 19.62 1.10
CA GLY A 88 -1.51 19.42 -0.35
C GLY A 88 -0.46 20.34 -0.97
N ILE A 89 -0.50 21.64 -0.58
CA ILE A 89 0.51 22.64 -0.97
C ILE A 89 1.90 22.26 -0.45
N LEU A 90 2.00 21.85 0.82
CA LEU A 90 3.27 21.44 1.42
C LEU A 90 3.87 20.23 0.70
N ILE A 91 3.09 19.17 0.45
CA ILE A 91 3.57 17.97 -0.26
C ILE A 91 4.00 18.35 -1.68
N SER A 92 3.18 19.14 -2.39
CA SER A 92 3.50 19.62 -3.74
C SER A 92 4.83 20.37 -3.76
N PHE A 93 5.02 21.32 -2.86
CA PHE A 93 6.25 22.09 -2.73
C PHE A 93 7.45 21.21 -2.40
N LEU A 94 7.33 20.26 -1.47
CA LEU A 94 8.41 19.35 -1.11
C LEU A 94 8.82 18.44 -2.27
N ILE A 95 7.87 17.89 -3.03
CA ILE A 95 8.18 17.08 -4.22
C ILE A 95 8.82 17.94 -5.30
N PHE A 96 8.26 19.10 -5.58
CA PHE A 96 8.77 20.01 -6.61
C PHE A 96 10.21 20.46 -6.30
N SER A 97 10.47 20.91 -5.07
CA SER A 97 11.79 21.38 -4.64
C SER A 97 12.84 20.27 -4.53
N SER A 98 12.43 19.03 -4.19
CA SER A 98 13.33 17.87 -4.15
C SER A 98 13.53 17.17 -5.50
N SER A 99 12.73 17.52 -6.52
CA SER A 99 12.69 16.80 -7.80
C SER A 99 14.05 16.68 -8.50
N PHE A 100 14.85 17.76 -8.48
CA PHE A 100 16.20 17.77 -9.05
C PHE A 100 17.13 16.79 -8.32
N PHE A 101 17.18 16.85 -6.99
CA PHE A 101 18.02 15.96 -6.18
C PHE A 101 17.64 14.48 -6.35
N VAL A 102 16.34 14.19 -6.45
CA VAL A 102 15.86 12.81 -6.67
C VAL A 102 16.21 12.34 -8.08
N ALA A 103 16.05 13.17 -9.11
CA ALA A 103 16.42 12.82 -10.48
C ALA A 103 17.93 12.56 -10.62
N GLU A 104 18.76 13.38 -9.97
CA GLU A 104 20.21 13.18 -9.90
C GLU A 104 20.57 11.91 -9.11
N PHE A 105 19.88 11.66 -7.99
CA PHE A 105 20.09 10.45 -7.20
C PHE A 105 19.86 9.18 -8.04
N PHE A 106 18.79 9.13 -8.83
CA PHE A 106 18.48 7.99 -9.70
C PHE A 106 19.18 8.04 -11.08
N LYS A 107 19.95 9.11 -11.37
CA LYS A 107 20.70 9.31 -12.63
C LYS A 107 19.83 9.16 -13.88
N ASN A 108 18.58 9.63 -13.84
CA ASN A 108 17.65 9.51 -14.96
C ASN A 108 16.91 10.84 -15.20
N PRO A 109 17.07 11.49 -16.38
CA PRO A 109 16.50 12.81 -16.65
C PRO A 109 14.97 12.80 -16.76
N ASP A 110 14.37 11.70 -17.25
CA ASP A 110 12.91 11.58 -17.37
C ASP A 110 12.21 11.63 -15.99
N THR A 111 12.93 11.24 -14.94
CA THR A 111 12.45 11.29 -13.55
C THR A 111 12.11 12.71 -13.12
N LEU A 112 12.87 13.72 -13.58
CA LEU A 112 12.64 15.12 -13.23
C LEU A 112 11.25 15.59 -13.69
N ALA A 113 10.93 15.36 -14.96
CA ALA A 113 9.66 15.76 -15.55
C ALA A 113 8.47 15.08 -14.87
N LEU A 114 8.59 13.78 -14.57
CA LEU A 114 7.53 13.06 -13.86
C LEU A 114 7.36 13.54 -12.42
N LEU A 115 8.45 13.86 -11.70
CA LEU A 115 8.37 14.39 -10.33
C LEU A 115 7.75 15.79 -10.28
N MET A 116 8.11 16.66 -11.22
CA MET A 116 7.48 17.98 -11.33
C MET A 116 5.99 17.84 -11.60
N LEU A 117 5.59 16.95 -12.51
CA LEU A 117 4.18 16.75 -12.84
C LEU A 117 3.41 16.07 -11.70
N VAL A 118 3.98 15.06 -11.02
CA VAL A 118 3.31 14.35 -9.92
C VAL A 118 3.08 15.27 -8.72
N SER A 119 3.91 16.31 -8.54
CA SER A 119 3.73 17.32 -7.48
C SER A 119 2.38 18.05 -7.57
N VAL A 120 1.73 18.07 -8.73
CA VAL A 120 0.41 18.68 -8.92
C VAL A 120 -0.71 17.83 -8.31
N VAL A 121 -0.54 16.51 -8.25
CA VAL A 121 -1.54 15.57 -7.70
C VAL A 121 -1.94 15.92 -6.25
N PRO A 122 -1.02 16.03 -5.28
CA PRO A 122 -1.37 16.37 -3.90
C PRO A 122 -1.94 17.79 -3.76
N LEU A 123 -1.53 18.74 -4.61
CA LEU A 123 -2.10 20.08 -4.64
C LEU A 123 -3.60 20.04 -4.95
N ILE A 124 -4.01 19.24 -5.95
CA ILE A 124 -5.42 19.04 -6.30
C ILE A 124 -6.14 18.28 -5.19
N ARG A 125 -5.57 17.16 -4.71
CA ARG A 125 -6.17 16.32 -3.65
C ARG A 125 -6.40 17.09 -2.35
N GLY A 126 -5.63 18.14 -2.07
CA GLY A 126 -5.83 19.01 -0.91
C GLY A 126 -7.24 19.62 -0.84
N PHE A 127 -7.90 19.81 -1.98
CA PHE A 127 -9.24 20.38 -2.08
C PHE A 127 -10.38 19.37 -1.91
N ILE A 128 -10.09 18.07 -1.72
CA ILE A 128 -11.12 17.05 -1.50
C ILE A 128 -11.90 17.36 -0.22
N ASN A 129 -13.24 17.30 -0.30
CA ASN A 129 -14.12 17.53 0.84
C ASN A 129 -13.92 16.43 1.92
N PRO A 130 -13.46 16.75 3.15
CA PRO A 130 -13.23 15.76 4.21
C PRO A 130 -14.52 15.09 4.71
N SER A 131 -15.68 15.60 4.31
CA SER A 131 -16.99 15.01 4.63
C SER A 131 -17.17 13.61 4.06
N VAL A 132 -16.33 13.16 3.12
CA VAL A 132 -16.26 11.75 2.68
C VAL A 132 -16.16 10.78 3.86
N ALA A 133 -15.49 11.18 4.95
CA ALA A 133 -15.36 10.39 6.18
C ALA A 133 -16.71 10.08 6.85
N LYS A 134 -17.78 10.81 6.51
CA LYS A 134 -19.14 10.51 6.96
C LYS A 134 -19.64 9.15 6.52
N PHE A 135 -19.25 8.69 5.34
CA PHE A 135 -19.72 7.39 4.86
C PHE A 135 -19.22 6.28 5.78
N GLN A 136 -17.94 6.31 6.14
CA GLN A 136 -17.36 5.36 7.07
C GLN A 136 -17.92 5.53 8.49
N LYS A 137 -18.02 6.77 8.99
CA LYS A 137 -18.57 7.05 10.34
C LYS A 137 -20.03 6.63 10.50
N GLY A 138 -20.84 6.81 9.46
CA GLY A 138 -22.26 6.48 9.43
C GLY A 138 -22.56 5.08 8.89
N LEU A 139 -21.55 4.22 8.70
CA LEU A 139 -21.67 2.87 8.14
C LEU A 139 -22.37 2.82 6.76
N GLN A 140 -22.30 3.90 5.98
CA GLN A 140 -22.88 4.04 4.65
C GLN A 140 -21.92 3.50 3.57
N PHE A 141 -21.44 2.26 3.74
CA PHE A 141 -20.42 1.66 2.88
C PHE A 141 -20.81 1.52 1.40
N HIS A 142 -22.11 1.46 1.09
CA HIS A 142 -22.60 1.49 -0.29
C HIS A 142 -22.25 2.82 -0.98
N LYS A 143 -22.38 3.96 -0.29
CA LYS A 143 -21.99 5.27 -0.84
C LYS A 143 -20.47 5.37 -0.99
N GLU A 144 -19.73 4.86 -0.02
CA GLU A 144 -18.27 4.78 -0.11
C GLU A 144 -17.82 3.90 -1.28
N PHE A 145 -18.49 2.76 -1.51
CA PHE A 145 -18.26 1.88 -2.66
C PHE A 145 -18.43 2.64 -3.97
N TYR A 146 -19.56 3.31 -4.19
CA TYR A 146 -19.80 4.04 -5.45
C TYR A 146 -18.83 5.21 -5.63
N TYR A 147 -18.57 5.96 -4.56
CA TYR A 147 -17.62 7.07 -4.57
C TYR A 147 -16.22 6.61 -4.98
N ARG A 148 -15.66 5.61 -4.27
CA ARG A 148 -14.30 5.11 -4.54
C ARG A 148 -14.20 4.38 -5.87
N SER A 149 -15.21 3.58 -6.23
CA SER A 149 -15.22 2.86 -7.51
C SER A 149 -15.29 3.83 -8.68
N GLY A 150 -16.05 4.93 -8.56
CA GLY A 150 -16.11 5.97 -9.58
C GLY A 150 -14.75 6.63 -9.82
N ILE A 151 -14.05 7.03 -8.75
CA ILE A 151 -12.71 7.61 -8.85
C ILE A 151 -11.74 6.62 -9.52
N PHE A 152 -11.73 5.38 -9.05
CA PHE A 152 -10.83 4.35 -9.57
C PHE A 152 -11.12 3.98 -11.03
N LEU A 153 -12.39 3.99 -11.43
CA LEU A 153 -12.81 3.81 -12.82
C LEU A 153 -12.32 4.94 -13.71
N ILE A 154 -12.52 6.21 -13.31
CA ILE A 154 -12.05 7.36 -14.09
C ILE A 154 -10.53 7.36 -14.21
N GLU A 155 -9.82 7.08 -13.12
CA GLU A 155 -8.35 6.95 -13.16
C GLU A 155 -7.91 5.81 -14.09
N THR A 156 -8.57 4.65 -14.04
CA THR A 156 -8.20 3.49 -14.88
C THR A 156 -8.51 3.74 -16.36
N ILE A 157 -9.68 4.30 -16.67
CA ILE A 157 -10.06 4.64 -18.05
C ILE A 157 -9.10 5.69 -18.60
N ALA A 158 -8.81 6.75 -17.83
CA ALA A 158 -7.82 7.75 -18.21
C ALA A 158 -6.44 7.12 -18.44
N ALA A 159 -5.99 6.22 -17.56
CA ALA A 159 -4.72 5.53 -17.72
C ALA A 159 -4.66 4.73 -19.02
N ILE A 160 -5.70 3.93 -19.32
CA ILE A 160 -5.76 3.09 -20.53
C ILE A 160 -5.83 3.95 -21.80
N VAL A 161 -6.69 4.97 -21.83
CA VAL A 161 -6.83 5.84 -23.01
C VAL A 161 -5.54 6.62 -23.25
N LEU A 162 -4.99 7.26 -22.22
CA LEU A 162 -3.79 8.08 -22.35
C LEU A 162 -2.55 7.23 -22.67
N ILE A 163 -2.43 6.03 -22.10
CA ILE A 163 -1.25 5.19 -22.38
C ILE A 163 -1.26 4.66 -23.82
N VAL A 164 -2.43 4.34 -24.37
CA VAL A 164 -2.57 3.88 -25.77
C VAL A 164 -2.20 5.00 -26.74
N VAL A 165 -2.60 6.24 -26.44
CA VAL A 165 -2.33 7.41 -27.30
C VAL A 165 -0.88 7.89 -27.15
N MET A 166 -0.40 8.04 -25.92
CA MET A 166 0.88 8.70 -25.64
C MET A 166 2.08 7.74 -25.59
N LYS A 167 1.86 6.46 -25.26
CA LYS A 167 2.90 5.43 -25.07
C LYS A 167 4.08 5.90 -24.19
N ASN A 168 3.76 6.70 -23.16
CA ASN A 168 4.73 7.36 -22.30
C ASN A 168 4.29 7.27 -20.83
N PRO A 169 5.19 7.06 -19.86
CA PRO A 169 4.84 6.95 -18.45
C PRO A 169 4.16 8.20 -17.86
N ILE A 170 4.30 9.38 -18.48
CA ILE A 170 3.56 10.59 -18.15
C ILE A 170 2.03 10.37 -18.20
N ALA A 171 1.55 9.49 -19.08
CA ALA A 171 0.12 9.12 -19.14
C ALA A 171 -0.42 8.60 -17.80
N LEU A 172 0.41 7.90 -17.02
CA LEU A 172 0.03 7.40 -15.71
C LEU A 172 -0.12 8.55 -14.70
N ILE A 173 0.72 9.60 -14.79
CA ILE A 173 0.58 10.78 -13.93
C ILE A 173 -0.65 11.59 -14.33
N TYR A 174 -0.92 11.77 -15.63
CA TYR A 174 -2.16 12.42 -16.07
C TYR A 174 -3.41 11.65 -15.65
N SER A 175 -3.36 10.32 -15.60
CA SER A 175 -4.46 9.53 -15.06
C SER A 175 -4.72 9.82 -13.57
N LEU A 176 -3.65 9.98 -12.76
CA LEU A 176 -3.77 10.38 -11.35
C LEU A 176 -4.36 11.79 -11.21
N ILE A 177 -3.95 12.73 -12.07
CA ILE A 177 -4.49 14.09 -12.10
C ILE A 177 -5.98 14.06 -12.47
N ALA A 178 -6.37 13.30 -13.49
CA ALA A 178 -7.77 13.16 -13.89
C ALA A 178 -8.63 12.58 -12.75
N GLY A 179 -8.13 11.53 -12.07
CA GLY A 179 -8.77 10.96 -10.89
C GLY A 179 -8.90 11.96 -9.75
N ALA A 180 -7.86 12.73 -9.45
CA ALA A 180 -7.88 13.75 -8.39
C ALA A 180 -8.85 14.90 -8.70
N ILE A 181 -8.88 15.40 -9.94
CA ILE A 181 -9.83 16.43 -10.38
C ILE A 181 -11.26 15.91 -10.24
N PHE A 182 -11.52 14.70 -10.75
CA PHE A 182 -12.82 14.08 -10.64
C PHE A 182 -13.23 13.93 -9.17
N GLU A 183 -12.34 13.44 -8.30
CA GLU A 183 -12.57 13.28 -6.87
C GLU A 183 -12.93 14.61 -6.18
N VAL A 184 -12.21 15.69 -6.49
CA VAL A 184 -12.52 17.04 -5.97
C VAL A 184 -13.92 17.45 -6.40
N ILE A 185 -14.25 17.34 -7.69
CA ILE A 185 -15.56 17.70 -8.24
C ILE A 185 -16.65 16.92 -7.51
N ILE A 186 -16.60 15.59 -7.52
CA ILE A 186 -17.68 14.79 -6.91
C ILE A 186 -17.76 15.04 -5.38
N SER A 187 -16.64 15.28 -4.70
CA SER A 187 -16.63 15.52 -3.25
C SER A 187 -17.24 16.87 -2.86
N LEU A 188 -17.06 17.91 -3.68
CA LEU A 188 -17.62 19.24 -3.43
C LEU A 188 -19.10 19.29 -3.81
N PHE A 189 -19.48 18.70 -4.94
CA PHE A 189 -20.86 18.80 -5.44
C PHE A 189 -21.82 17.79 -4.82
N LEU A 190 -21.38 16.56 -4.51
CA LEU A 190 -22.29 15.49 -4.06
C LEU A 190 -22.29 15.25 -2.55
N ILE A 191 -21.30 15.77 -1.81
CA ILE A 191 -21.11 15.42 -0.39
C ILE A 191 -21.35 16.65 0.50
N LYS A 192 -22.25 16.49 1.48
CA LYS A 192 -22.62 17.53 2.44
C LYS A 192 -22.10 17.24 3.87
N PRO A 193 -21.72 18.27 4.66
CA PRO A 193 -21.80 19.69 4.34
C PRO A 193 -20.65 20.06 3.40
N MET A 194 -20.83 21.14 2.64
CA MET A 194 -19.69 21.72 1.95
C MET A 194 -18.79 22.41 2.98
N PRO A 195 -17.47 22.19 2.93
CA PRO A 195 -16.54 22.94 3.76
C PRO A 195 -16.55 24.40 3.32
N ILE A 196 -16.37 25.29 4.28
CA ILE A 196 -16.04 26.70 4.03
C ILE A 196 -14.61 26.94 4.50
N ILE A 197 -13.96 28.00 4.02
CA ILE A 197 -12.63 28.38 4.49
C ILE A 197 -12.76 28.97 5.90
N GLU A 198 -12.69 28.10 6.91
CA GLU A 198 -12.74 28.47 8.32
C GLU A 198 -11.72 27.66 9.12
N PHE A 199 -10.82 28.37 9.79
CA PHE A 199 -9.75 27.77 10.59
C PHE A 199 -9.99 27.97 12.08
N ASN A 200 -10.09 26.87 12.82
CA ASN A 200 -10.16 26.88 14.28
C ASN A 200 -8.89 26.26 14.89
N LYS A 201 -8.08 27.09 15.55
CA LYS A 201 -6.79 26.68 16.16
C LYS A 201 -6.94 25.55 17.20
N LYS A 202 -8.05 25.51 17.95
CA LYS A 202 -8.31 24.44 18.94
C LYS A 202 -8.58 23.11 18.24
N ILE A 203 -9.36 23.13 17.16
CA ILE A 203 -9.64 21.94 16.34
C ILE A 203 -8.37 21.45 15.65
N PHE A 204 -7.60 22.35 15.04
CA PHE A 204 -6.32 22.03 14.42
C PHE A 204 -5.38 21.27 15.36
N LYS A 205 -5.16 21.79 16.58
CA LYS A 205 -4.32 21.11 17.58
C LYS A 205 -4.84 19.71 17.94
N LYS A 206 -6.17 19.53 18.02
CA LYS A 206 -6.78 18.22 18.27
C LYS A 206 -6.55 17.23 17.12
N ILE A 207 -6.61 17.69 15.87
CA ILE A 207 -6.35 16.86 14.69
C ILE A 207 -4.89 16.42 14.67
N ILE A 208 -3.95 17.37 14.69
CA ILE A 208 -2.51 17.10 14.53
C ILE A 208 -1.94 16.26 15.68
N SER A 209 -2.41 16.47 16.92
CA SER A 209 -1.94 15.68 18.08
C SER A 209 -2.24 14.20 17.97
N ARG A 210 -3.26 13.80 17.20
CA ARG A 210 -3.53 12.39 16.86
C ARG A 210 -2.72 11.90 15.67
N GLY A 211 -2.47 12.76 14.68
CA GLY A 211 -1.72 12.45 13.47
C GLY A 211 -0.32 11.92 13.72
N LYS A 212 0.44 12.53 14.63
CA LYS A 212 1.87 12.23 14.83
C LYS A 212 2.21 10.75 15.03
N TRP A 213 1.35 10.00 15.72
CA TRP A 213 1.56 8.56 15.95
C TRP A 213 1.26 7.72 14.71
N ILE A 214 0.29 8.16 13.90
CA ILE A 214 -0.06 7.54 12.62
C ILE A 214 1.07 7.79 11.62
N THR A 215 1.58 9.02 11.55
CA THR A 215 2.75 9.38 10.73
C THR A 215 3.95 8.51 11.08
N GLY A 216 4.31 8.44 12.37
CA GLY A 216 5.44 7.64 12.84
C GLY A 216 5.34 6.16 12.45
N ALA A 217 4.19 5.53 12.68
CA ALA A 217 3.96 4.14 12.28
C ALA A 217 3.97 3.94 10.75
N GLY A 218 3.42 4.90 10.00
CA GLY A 218 3.41 4.89 8.54
C GLY A 218 4.80 4.95 7.95
N ILE A 219 5.69 5.80 8.47
CA ILE A 219 7.07 5.96 7.98
C ILE A 219 7.84 4.64 8.08
N PHE A 220 7.82 4.00 9.26
CA PHE A 220 8.51 2.72 9.44
C PHE A 220 7.96 1.63 8.52
N SER A 221 6.63 1.58 8.36
CA SER A 221 5.98 0.61 7.46
C SER A 221 6.35 0.87 5.99
N TYR A 222 6.44 2.13 5.59
CA TYR A 222 6.78 2.52 4.24
C TYR A 222 8.24 2.20 3.89
N LEU A 223 9.17 2.60 4.77
CA LEU A 223 10.59 2.28 4.61
C LEU A 223 10.79 0.76 4.55
N PHE A 224 10.08 0.00 5.38
CA PHE A 224 10.14 -1.46 5.33
C PHE A 224 9.73 -2.04 3.98
N GLN A 225 8.67 -1.50 3.36
CA GLN A 225 8.10 -2.04 2.12
C GLN A 225 8.73 -1.53 0.83
N ASN A 226 9.52 -0.44 0.89
CA ASN A 226 9.99 0.26 -0.30
C ASN A 226 11.48 0.61 -0.28
N ALA A 227 12.20 0.31 0.81
CA ALA A 227 13.63 0.60 0.87
C ALA A 227 14.41 -0.22 -0.17
N ASP A 228 14.01 -1.46 -0.40
CA ASP A 228 14.53 -2.34 -1.44
C ASP A 228 14.41 -1.71 -2.84
N ASN A 229 13.23 -1.22 -3.20
CA ASN A 229 12.97 -0.51 -4.44
C ASN A 229 13.89 0.72 -4.60
N ALA A 230 14.07 1.52 -3.55
CA ALA A 230 14.96 2.68 -3.60
C ALA A 230 16.43 2.28 -3.84
N VAL A 231 16.89 1.21 -3.18
CA VAL A 231 18.26 0.69 -3.35
C VAL A 231 18.46 0.11 -4.75
N VAL A 232 17.52 -0.71 -5.24
CA VAL A 232 17.56 -1.29 -6.60
C VAL A 232 17.61 -0.19 -7.65
N GLY A 233 16.73 0.81 -7.55
CA GLY A 233 16.72 1.93 -8.50
C GLY A 233 18.02 2.74 -8.48
N LYS A 234 18.63 2.95 -7.31
CA LYS A 234 19.90 3.68 -7.19
C LYS A 234 21.08 2.90 -7.78
N MET A 235 21.16 1.61 -7.49
CA MET A 235 22.32 0.79 -7.83
C MET A 235 22.27 0.25 -9.26
N LEU A 236 21.08 -0.12 -9.74
CA LEU A 236 20.89 -0.83 -11.00
C LEU A 236 20.10 -0.02 -12.05
N GLY A 237 19.59 1.16 -11.68
CA GLY A 237 18.84 2.04 -12.58
C GLY A 237 17.35 1.67 -12.73
N THR A 238 16.64 2.45 -13.55
CA THR A 238 15.17 2.39 -13.66
C THR A 238 14.64 1.13 -14.33
N GLY A 239 15.37 0.55 -15.28
CA GLY A 239 14.99 -0.74 -15.90
C GLY A 239 14.92 -1.87 -14.90
N ALA A 240 15.98 -2.04 -14.11
CA ALA A 240 16.07 -3.02 -13.04
C ALA A 240 15.00 -2.79 -11.95
N LEU A 241 14.77 -1.53 -11.57
CA LEU A 241 13.70 -1.17 -10.63
C LEU A 241 12.33 -1.59 -11.15
N GLY A 242 12.00 -1.29 -12.41
CA GLY A 242 10.71 -1.66 -12.98
C GLY A 242 10.49 -3.17 -13.00
N ILE A 243 11.52 -3.94 -13.40
CA ILE A 243 11.50 -5.40 -13.38
C ILE A 243 11.26 -5.93 -11.96
N TYR A 244 12.04 -5.43 -11.00
CA TYR A 244 11.99 -5.86 -9.61
C TYR A 244 10.65 -5.52 -8.94
N ASP A 245 10.19 -4.27 -9.06
CA ASP A 245 8.93 -3.80 -8.47
C ASP A 245 7.72 -4.58 -9.01
N MET A 246 7.71 -4.87 -10.31
CA MET A 246 6.67 -5.69 -10.94
C MET A 246 6.70 -7.14 -10.41
N ALA A 247 7.88 -7.77 -10.37
CA ALA A 247 8.03 -9.12 -9.85
C ALA A 247 7.64 -9.20 -8.36
N TYR A 248 8.00 -8.21 -7.56
CA TYR A 248 7.63 -8.09 -6.16
C TYR A 248 6.11 -7.94 -5.99
N SER A 249 5.50 -7.04 -6.76
CA SER A 249 4.05 -6.81 -6.76
C SER A 249 3.26 -8.07 -7.13
N ILE A 250 3.72 -8.85 -8.12
CA ILE A 250 3.08 -10.11 -8.52
C ILE A 250 3.29 -11.19 -7.44
N SER A 251 4.51 -11.36 -6.94
CA SER A 251 4.84 -12.41 -5.97
C SER A 251 4.08 -12.27 -4.64
N THR A 252 3.87 -11.04 -4.18
CA THR A 252 3.23 -10.75 -2.89
C THR A 252 1.71 -10.60 -2.99
N LEU A 253 1.15 -10.50 -4.20
CA LEU A 253 -0.29 -10.36 -4.43
C LEU A 253 -1.13 -11.44 -3.71
N PRO A 254 -0.85 -12.75 -3.84
CA PRO A 254 -1.66 -13.78 -3.20
C PRO A 254 -1.55 -13.72 -1.67
N LEU A 255 -0.34 -13.46 -1.18
CA LEU A 255 -0.05 -13.33 0.24
C LEU A 255 -0.87 -12.19 0.86
N ASN A 256 -0.81 -11.00 0.26
CA ASN A 256 -1.45 -9.80 0.78
C ASN A 256 -2.99 -9.95 0.79
N GLU A 257 -3.59 -10.39 -0.31
CA GLU A 257 -5.04 -10.51 -0.43
C GLU A 257 -5.62 -11.56 0.55
N ILE A 258 -5.00 -12.75 0.62
CA ILE A 258 -5.49 -13.83 1.48
C ILE A 258 -5.22 -13.48 2.96
N SER A 259 -4.03 -12.99 3.29
CA SER A 259 -3.66 -12.67 4.68
C SER A 259 -4.55 -11.55 5.24
N ASP A 260 -4.89 -10.55 4.44
CA ASP A 260 -5.77 -9.47 4.86
C ASP A 260 -7.19 -9.94 5.17
N ILE A 261 -7.73 -10.87 4.39
CA ILE A 261 -9.05 -11.46 4.63
C ILE A 261 -9.01 -12.30 5.90
N VAL A 262 -8.01 -13.17 6.01
CA VAL A 262 -7.82 -14.05 7.18
C VAL A 262 -7.69 -13.22 8.45
N ALA A 263 -6.82 -12.21 8.46
CA ALA A 263 -6.57 -11.37 9.63
C ALA A 263 -7.84 -10.68 10.14
N ARG A 264 -8.72 -10.20 9.25
CA ARG A 264 -9.98 -9.54 9.62
C ARG A 264 -10.97 -10.50 10.29
N VAL A 265 -10.99 -11.76 9.86
CA VAL A 265 -11.86 -12.80 10.41
C VAL A 265 -11.30 -13.35 11.72
N THR A 266 -10.01 -13.63 11.77
CA THR A 266 -9.40 -14.32 12.91
C THR A 266 -9.13 -13.40 14.08
N PHE A 267 -8.86 -12.11 13.84
CA PHE A 267 -8.54 -11.17 14.91
C PHE A 267 -9.61 -11.08 16.02
N PRO A 268 -10.91 -10.87 15.73
CA PRO A 268 -11.96 -10.87 16.77
C PRO A 268 -12.08 -12.22 17.50
N VAL A 269 -11.84 -13.33 16.80
CA VAL A 269 -11.87 -14.68 17.39
C VAL A 269 -10.71 -14.85 18.38
N TYR A 270 -9.51 -14.40 18.01
CA TYR A 270 -8.34 -14.44 18.89
C TYR A 270 -8.51 -13.58 20.13
N VAL A 271 -9.14 -12.40 20.02
CA VAL A 271 -9.46 -11.55 21.19
C VAL A 271 -10.40 -12.26 22.15
N LYS A 272 -11.45 -12.93 21.66
CA LYS A 272 -12.38 -13.68 22.52
C LYS A 272 -11.75 -14.92 23.18
N MET A 273 -10.67 -15.44 22.61
CA MET A 273 -9.95 -16.61 23.08
C MET A 273 -8.64 -16.26 23.79
N SER A 274 -8.34 -14.97 24.00
CA SER A 274 -7.00 -14.53 24.45
C SER A 274 -6.60 -15.11 25.80
N ASP A 275 -7.59 -15.40 26.65
CA ASP A 275 -7.37 -15.92 28.00
C ASP A 275 -7.18 -17.45 28.03
N ASP A 276 -7.65 -18.16 27.00
CA ASP A 276 -7.45 -19.62 26.83
C ASP A 276 -6.33 -19.88 25.82
N LYS A 277 -5.10 -19.91 26.33
CA LYS A 277 -3.89 -20.14 25.53
C LYS A 277 -3.94 -21.42 24.68
N LYS A 278 -4.50 -22.51 25.20
CA LYS A 278 -4.58 -23.80 24.48
C LYS A 278 -5.53 -23.68 23.30
N ARG A 279 -6.70 -23.05 23.50
CA ARG A 279 -7.67 -22.81 22.42
C ARG A 279 -7.14 -21.82 21.39
N LEU A 280 -6.49 -20.74 21.84
CA LEU A 280 -5.84 -19.77 20.97
C LEU A 280 -4.74 -20.41 20.11
N ARG A 281 -3.90 -21.27 20.70
CA ARG A 281 -2.86 -22.03 19.98
C ARG A 281 -3.45 -22.89 18.87
N ARG A 282 -4.52 -23.66 19.17
CA ARG A 282 -5.20 -24.50 18.17
C ARG A 282 -5.81 -23.66 17.05
N ALA A 283 -6.44 -22.55 17.39
CA ALA A 283 -6.99 -21.62 16.41
C ALA A 283 -5.88 -21.05 15.51
N TYR A 284 -4.77 -20.60 16.10
CA TYR A 284 -3.61 -20.07 15.37
C TYR A 284 -3.00 -21.08 14.40
N VAL A 285 -2.75 -22.32 14.85
CA VAL A 285 -2.20 -23.38 13.99
C VAL A 285 -3.14 -23.67 12.81
N ARG A 286 -4.46 -23.76 13.06
CA ARG A 286 -5.44 -23.93 11.97
C ARG A 286 -5.40 -22.79 10.98
N THR A 287 -5.31 -21.55 11.47
CA THR A 287 -5.22 -20.38 10.61
C THR A 287 -3.98 -20.40 9.74
N ILE A 288 -2.80 -20.70 10.29
CA ILE A 288 -1.58 -20.83 9.48
C ILE A 288 -1.75 -21.91 8.41
N LEU A 289 -2.23 -23.11 8.78
CA LEU A 289 -2.41 -24.21 7.83
C LEU A 289 -3.36 -23.84 6.69
N LEU A 290 -4.45 -23.13 7.00
CA LEU A 290 -5.39 -22.63 5.99
C LEU A 290 -4.73 -21.58 5.09
N THR A 291 -4.03 -20.59 5.66
CA THR A 291 -3.36 -19.54 4.88
C THR A 291 -2.28 -20.13 3.97
N VAL A 292 -1.42 -21.00 4.50
CA VAL A 292 -0.39 -21.71 3.73
C VAL A 292 -1.05 -22.57 2.64
N GLY A 293 -2.07 -23.35 2.98
CA GLY A 293 -2.78 -24.20 2.01
C GLY A 293 -3.44 -23.42 0.86
N MET A 294 -3.88 -22.18 1.09
CA MET A 294 -4.46 -21.32 0.05
C MET A 294 -3.41 -20.59 -0.79
N VAL A 295 -2.32 -20.11 -0.16
CA VAL A 295 -1.31 -19.27 -0.83
C VAL A 295 -0.26 -20.12 -1.55
N SER A 296 0.21 -21.21 -0.93
CA SER A 296 1.31 -22.03 -1.45
C SER A 296 1.07 -22.59 -2.85
N PRO A 297 -0.13 -23.06 -3.24
CA PRO A 297 -0.36 -23.52 -4.63
C PRO A 297 -0.09 -22.43 -5.66
N ILE A 298 -0.49 -21.18 -5.37
CA ILE A 298 -0.27 -20.05 -6.28
C ILE A 298 1.23 -19.72 -6.35
N LEU A 299 1.93 -19.71 -5.20
CA LEU A 299 3.37 -19.48 -5.17
C LEU A 299 4.16 -20.61 -5.84
N LEU A 300 3.68 -21.85 -5.78
CA LEU A 300 4.28 -22.97 -6.52
C LEU A 300 4.14 -22.77 -8.03
N LEU A 301 3.03 -22.24 -8.52
CA LEU A 301 2.91 -21.87 -9.93
C LEU A 301 3.93 -20.80 -10.32
N PHE A 302 4.17 -19.81 -9.46
CA PHE A 302 5.17 -18.77 -9.70
C PHE A 302 6.60 -19.34 -9.70
N LEU A 303 6.88 -20.37 -8.91
CA LEU A 303 8.19 -21.04 -8.90
C LEU A 303 8.43 -21.90 -10.14
N LEU A 304 7.42 -22.70 -10.51
CA LEU A 304 7.53 -23.72 -11.56
C LEU A 304 7.39 -23.12 -12.97
N PHE A 305 6.55 -22.11 -13.13
CA PHE A 305 6.20 -21.54 -14.45
C PHE A 305 6.34 -20.01 -14.54
N PRO A 306 7.41 -19.39 -14.01
CA PRO A 306 7.51 -17.93 -13.99
C PRO A 306 7.55 -17.33 -15.40
N GLU A 307 8.28 -17.93 -16.34
CA GLU A 307 8.40 -17.43 -17.71
C GLU A 307 7.06 -17.44 -18.44
N GLN A 308 6.32 -18.54 -18.35
CA GLN A 308 5.01 -18.67 -18.99
C GLN A 308 4.03 -17.65 -18.43
N LEU A 309 4.04 -17.41 -17.11
CA LEU A 309 3.17 -16.42 -16.47
C LEU A 309 3.55 -15.00 -16.89
N ILE A 310 4.83 -14.66 -16.91
CA ILE A 310 5.31 -13.33 -17.31
C ILE A 310 5.00 -13.07 -18.78
N LEU A 311 5.24 -14.03 -19.68
CA LEU A 311 4.89 -13.91 -21.10
C LEU A 311 3.38 -13.79 -21.30
N LEU A 312 2.58 -14.57 -20.58
CA LEU A 312 1.12 -14.54 -20.67
C LEU A 312 0.55 -13.21 -20.21
N PHE A 313 1.00 -12.68 -19.08
CA PHE A 313 0.41 -11.47 -18.49
C PHE A 313 1.09 -10.19 -18.98
N LEU A 314 2.42 -10.12 -18.97
CA LEU A 314 3.18 -8.89 -19.21
C LEU A 314 3.81 -8.82 -20.61
N GLY A 315 4.17 -9.97 -21.20
CA GLY A 315 4.80 -10.07 -22.51
C GLY A 315 6.33 -10.14 -22.48
N GLU A 316 6.95 -10.24 -23.66
CA GLU A 316 8.39 -10.53 -23.83
C GLU A 316 9.31 -9.49 -23.21
N ASN A 317 8.94 -8.20 -23.24
CA ASN A 317 9.72 -7.11 -22.66
C ASN A 317 9.98 -7.27 -21.15
N TRP A 318 9.22 -8.14 -20.49
CA TRP A 318 9.27 -8.37 -19.05
C TRP A 318 9.94 -9.70 -18.67
N ILE A 319 10.46 -10.47 -19.62
CA ILE A 319 10.96 -11.84 -19.36
C ILE A 319 12.00 -11.91 -18.23
N GLN A 320 12.84 -10.86 -18.07
CA GLN A 320 13.81 -10.78 -16.98
C GLN A 320 13.17 -10.77 -15.58
N ALA A 321 11.88 -10.41 -15.47
CA ALA A 321 11.11 -10.50 -14.24
C ALA A 321 10.82 -11.95 -13.84
N ALA A 322 10.94 -12.93 -14.73
CA ALA A 322 10.66 -14.34 -14.43
C ALA A 322 11.61 -14.90 -13.35
N ASP A 323 12.91 -14.66 -13.49
CA ASP A 323 13.90 -15.14 -12.50
C ASP A 323 13.73 -14.44 -11.15
N VAL A 324 13.42 -13.13 -11.18
CA VAL A 324 13.14 -12.37 -9.95
C VAL A 324 11.85 -12.85 -9.29
N LEU A 325 10.79 -13.10 -10.08
CA LEU A 325 9.52 -13.65 -9.60
C LEU A 325 9.72 -15.00 -8.94
N ARG A 326 10.56 -15.87 -9.51
CA ARG A 326 10.90 -17.18 -8.92
C ARG A 326 11.52 -16.99 -7.53
N VAL A 327 12.50 -16.11 -7.39
CA VAL A 327 13.15 -15.85 -6.08
C VAL A 327 12.18 -15.21 -5.09
N LEU A 328 11.39 -14.23 -5.52
CA LEU A 328 10.43 -13.56 -4.65
C LEU A 328 9.23 -14.44 -4.28
N ALA A 329 8.89 -15.46 -5.06
CA ALA A 329 7.93 -16.48 -4.66
C ALA A 329 8.43 -17.30 -3.47
N ILE A 330 9.73 -17.59 -3.37
CA ILE A 330 10.35 -18.22 -2.19
C ILE A 330 10.24 -17.28 -0.98
N PHE A 331 10.54 -15.99 -1.16
CA PHE A 331 10.33 -14.99 -0.12
C PHE A 331 8.88 -14.99 0.38
N ALA A 332 7.90 -14.94 -0.54
CA ALA A 332 6.48 -14.96 -0.19
C ALA A 332 6.08 -16.25 0.57
N MET A 333 6.71 -17.39 0.28
CA MET A 333 6.52 -18.64 1.02
C MET A 333 7.01 -18.55 2.47
N PHE A 334 8.13 -17.87 2.73
CA PHE A 334 8.56 -17.64 4.12
C PHE A 334 7.68 -16.61 4.82
N SER A 335 7.30 -15.55 4.11
CA SER A 335 6.43 -14.49 4.64
C SER A 335 5.04 -15.00 5.02
N VAL A 336 4.47 -15.97 4.29
CA VAL A 336 3.15 -16.55 4.63
C VAL A 336 3.15 -17.30 5.97
N LEU A 337 4.28 -17.88 6.39
CA LEU A 337 4.38 -18.55 7.70
C LEU A 337 4.19 -17.55 8.85
N GLY A 338 4.63 -16.31 8.64
CA GLY A 338 4.56 -15.25 9.63
C GLY A 338 3.31 -14.39 9.59
N SER A 339 2.61 -14.33 8.46
CA SER A 339 1.52 -13.36 8.26
C SER A 339 0.41 -13.45 9.32
N PRO A 340 -0.04 -14.63 9.80
CA PRO A 340 -1.12 -14.70 10.79
C PRO A 340 -0.68 -14.33 12.21
N SER A 341 0.62 -14.27 12.50
CA SER A 341 1.16 -14.03 13.84
C SER A 341 0.77 -12.64 14.37
N GLY A 342 0.63 -11.65 13.47
CA GLY A 342 0.27 -10.29 13.86
C GLY A 342 -1.07 -10.18 14.55
N ALA A 343 -2.10 -10.88 14.04
CA ALA A 343 -3.42 -10.89 14.67
C ALA A 343 -3.38 -11.46 16.09
N VAL A 344 -2.55 -12.47 16.35
CA VAL A 344 -2.35 -13.03 17.70
C VAL A 344 -1.68 -12.00 18.61
N PHE A 345 -0.56 -11.41 18.18
CA PHE A 345 0.16 -10.42 18.97
C PHE A 345 -0.68 -9.18 19.30
N TYR A 346 -1.52 -8.73 18.37
CA TYR A 346 -2.48 -7.67 18.65
C TYR A 346 -3.55 -8.10 19.66
N ALA A 347 -4.10 -9.31 19.51
CA ALA A 347 -5.15 -9.81 20.40
C ALA A 347 -4.69 -9.90 21.86
N VAL A 348 -3.44 -10.34 22.09
CA VAL A 348 -2.85 -10.42 23.44
C VAL A 348 -2.14 -9.15 23.89
N LYS A 349 -2.30 -8.03 23.15
CA LYS A 349 -1.70 -6.72 23.45
C LYS A 349 -0.17 -6.73 23.56
N LYS A 350 0.50 -7.50 22.71
CA LYS A 350 1.97 -7.62 22.61
C LYS A 350 2.51 -7.10 21.27
N GLN A 351 2.05 -5.93 20.84
CA GLN A 351 2.44 -5.33 19.55
C GLN A 351 3.96 -5.06 19.47
N LYS A 352 4.62 -4.86 20.62
CA LYS A 352 6.09 -4.75 20.72
C LYS A 352 6.82 -5.93 20.06
N TYR A 353 6.27 -7.15 20.09
CA TYR A 353 6.91 -8.30 19.46
C TYR A 353 6.95 -8.18 17.94
N LEU A 354 5.86 -7.69 17.32
CA LEU A 354 5.84 -7.38 15.89
C LEU A 354 6.89 -6.35 15.53
N THR A 355 6.99 -5.27 16.30
CA THR A 355 7.99 -4.22 16.06
C THR A 355 9.41 -4.79 16.07
N VAL A 356 9.75 -5.64 17.05
CA VAL A 356 11.08 -6.27 17.13
C VAL A 356 11.33 -7.18 15.93
N ILE A 357 10.35 -8.02 15.55
CA ILE A 357 10.46 -8.92 14.40
C ILE A 357 10.69 -8.12 13.10
N SER A 358 9.91 -7.06 12.88
CA SER A 358 10.05 -6.18 11.71
C SER A 358 11.41 -5.47 11.67
N ILE A 359 11.91 -4.97 12.81
CA ILE A 359 13.24 -4.33 12.87
C ILE A 359 14.34 -5.33 12.51
N ILE A 360 14.27 -6.57 13.00
CA ILE A 360 15.26 -7.61 12.69
C ILE A 360 15.22 -7.95 11.20
N SER A 361 14.02 -8.18 10.65
CA SER A 361 13.84 -8.42 9.22
C SER A 361 14.43 -7.30 8.38
N PHE A 362 14.12 -6.05 8.73
CA PHE A 362 14.59 -4.86 8.02
C PHE A 362 16.11 -4.70 8.09
N ALA A 363 16.68 -4.88 9.28
CA ALA A 363 18.11 -4.75 9.48
C ALA A 363 18.90 -5.78 8.67
N VAL A 364 18.45 -7.04 8.67
CA VAL A 364 19.11 -8.09 7.88
C VAL A 364 18.96 -7.85 6.39
N MET A 365 17.76 -7.46 5.94
CA MET A 365 17.50 -7.09 4.54
C MET A 365 18.41 -5.93 4.09
N ILE A 366 18.46 -4.82 4.83
CA ILE A 366 19.23 -3.63 4.43
C ILE A 366 20.75 -3.86 4.51
N ILE A 367 21.23 -4.69 5.44
CA ILE A 367 22.66 -5.04 5.52
C ILE A 367 23.06 -5.96 4.36
N SER A 368 22.18 -6.90 3.98
CA SER A 368 22.48 -7.89 2.95
C SER A 368 22.25 -7.41 1.52
N ILE A 369 21.36 -6.43 1.29
CA ILE A 369 20.96 -5.99 -0.05
C ILE A 369 22.13 -5.44 -0.87
N PHE A 370 23.01 -4.63 -0.28
CA PHE A 370 24.13 -4.01 -1.00
C PHE A 370 25.14 -5.05 -1.54
N PRO A 371 25.72 -5.96 -0.72
CA PRO A 371 26.64 -6.97 -1.23
C PRO A 371 25.95 -7.96 -2.18
N LEU A 372 24.67 -8.29 -1.97
CA LEU A 372 23.95 -9.21 -2.83
C LEU A 372 23.61 -8.61 -4.20
N ILE A 373 23.22 -7.35 -4.27
CA ILE A 373 23.02 -6.64 -5.55
C ILE A 373 24.33 -6.60 -6.35
N ASN A 374 25.45 -6.29 -5.70
CA ASN A 374 26.75 -6.24 -6.39
C ASN A 374 27.16 -7.60 -6.99
N LYS A 375 26.71 -8.72 -6.39
CA LYS A 375 27.08 -10.07 -6.84
C LYS A 375 26.06 -10.70 -7.79
N PHE A 376 24.77 -10.44 -7.58
CA PHE A 376 23.67 -11.16 -8.25
C PHE A 376 22.66 -10.21 -8.94
N GLY A 377 22.92 -8.90 -8.99
CA GLY A 377 22.03 -7.92 -9.58
C GLY A 377 20.64 -7.89 -8.91
N ILE A 378 19.58 -7.80 -9.72
CA ILE A 378 18.18 -7.76 -9.25
C ILE A 378 17.77 -9.00 -8.46
N ILE A 379 18.34 -10.17 -8.78
CA ILE A 379 18.12 -11.40 -8.01
C ILE A 379 18.66 -11.26 -6.59
N GLY A 380 19.80 -10.56 -6.43
CA GLY A 380 20.41 -10.27 -5.14
C GLY A 380 19.48 -9.50 -4.20
N ALA A 381 18.68 -8.57 -4.73
CA ALA A 381 17.67 -7.87 -3.95
C ALA A 381 16.58 -8.83 -3.43
N GLY A 382 16.09 -9.74 -4.28
CA GLY A 382 15.14 -10.77 -3.86
C GLY A 382 15.71 -11.74 -2.82
N ILE A 383 17.00 -12.07 -2.90
CA ILE A 383 17.68 -12.89 -1.88
C ILE A 383 17.76 -12.13 -0.54
N ALA A 384 18.00 -10.82 -0.56
CA ALA A 384 18.02 -9.99 0.65
C ALA A 384 16.67 -10.00 1.38
N GLU A 385 15.57 -9.96 0.64
CA GLU A 385 14.21 -10.13 1.17
C GLU A 385 14.01 -11.50 1.84
N ILE A 386 14.49 -12.58 1.19
CA ILE A 386 14.44 -13.93 1.78
C ILE A 386 15.22 -13.96 3.10
N LEU A 387 16.44 -13.39 3.15
CA LEU A 387 17.25 -13.35 4.37
C LEU A 387 16.57 -12.55 5.48
N GLY A 388 15.95 -11.42 5.15
CA GLY A 388 15.16 -10.63 6.10
C GLY A 388 14.02 -11.46 6.71
N SER A 389 13.18 -12.08 5.87
CA SER A 389 12.08 -12.92 6.31
C SER A 389 12.53 -14.13 7.12
N LEU A 390 13.60 -14.82 6.69
CA LEU A 390 14.17 -15.96 7.41
C LEU A 390 14.71 -15.57 8.79
N ALA A 391 15.40 -14.43 8.90
CA ALA A 391 15.91 -13.93 10.17
C ALA A 391 14.80 -13.58 11.16
N ALA A 392 13.62 -13.19 10.68
CA ALA A 392 12.45 -12.91 11.51
C ALA A 392 11.79 -14.18 12.09
N LEU A 393 11.88 -15.33 11.41
CA LEU A 393 11.15 -16.55 11.81
C LEU A 393 11.49 -17.06 13.22
N PRO A 394 12.77 -17.19 13.64
CA PRO A 394 13.10 -17.69 14.98
C PRO A 394 12.52 -16.83 16.09
N PHE A 395 12.59 -15.51 15.95
CA PHE A 395 12.05 -14.56 16.93
C PHE A 395 10.52 -14.63 16.99
N MET A 396 9.87 -14.73 15.83
CA MET A 396 8.44 -14.92 15.75
C MET A 396 7.99 -16.21 16.46
N PHE A 397 8.63 -17.35 16.17
CA PHE A 397 8.32 -18.62 16.82
C PHE A 397 8.59 -18.57 18.33
N PHE A 398 9.70 -17.97 18.76
CA PHE A 398 10.02 -17.76 20.17
C PHE A 398 8.91 -16.98 20.90
N TYR A 399 8.48 -15.84 20.35
CA TYR A 399 7.42 -15.03 20.95
C TYR A 399 6.06 -15.72 20.94
N LEU A 400 5.73 -16.45 19.88
CA LEU A 400 4.49 -17.24 19.81
C LEU A 400 4.48 -18.35 20.86
N ILE A 401 5.58 -19.11 20.99
CA ILE A 401 5.71 -20.15 22.00
C ILE A 401 5.57 -19.55 23.41
N LYS A 402 6.18 -18.39 23.67
CA LYS A 402 6.08 -17.69 24.97
C LYS A 402 4.65 -17.28 25.34
N ILE A 403 3.81 -16.98 24.36
CA ILE A 403 2.41 -16.55 24.58
C ILE A 403 1.45 -17.75 24.63
N LEU A 404 1.68 -18.74 23.77
CA LEU A 404 0.76 -19.85 23.51
C LEU A 404 1.08 -21.12 24.33
N ARG A 405 2.24 -21.19 25.00
CA ARG A 405 2.47 -22.07 26.16
C ARG A 405 1.91 -21.40 27.40
#